data_AF-A0AA43CI07-F1
#
_entry.id   AF-A0AA43CI07-F1
#
_cell.length_a   1.000
_cell.length_b   1.000
_cell.length_c   1.000
_cell.angle_alpha   90.00
_cell.angle_beta   90.00
_cell.angle_gamma   90.00
#
_symmetry.space_group_name_H-M   'P 1'
#
loop_
_entity.id
_entity.type
_entity.pdbx_description
1 polymer ?
#
loop_
_entity_poly.entity_id
_entity_poly.type
_entity_poly.pdbx_seq_one_letter_code
_entity_poly.pdbx_strand_id
1 'polypeptide(L)'
;MSPRPKIPTKAELVQLQKLYKTDEKIGERLGGVPAYLVAYWRRKKNVPRHSVPKFSEKEVRSLWERFGDDDRCGLELGISKAAFYNWRRRYGIREKPAFLKLEQLELDFPGLSTSSKSASLWGKQTLSQKIIGGLAKRDSVDVGETVEVEPDLLVCDRSADLVMEKFRELPGELMFNSSRIVVALSEVNYSGKGSTAELSHTVRQFAERHRLQAGLEHAQGCCHQIMIEQGTALPGMLCMGATENIASLGAINSLGWQVDLDTQAGILASGRVAMTVPHTLRVDITGRRSRGVYAGDVALSIVQRLAAEESDGKMIEYYGPAVSQMTISERFTLCAMAAAMGATGAICPFDSATRRYLTGRTQPVLTPQMADKNAVYEQHYQVNIEQLPAQIAPLGQPGEIKPVAEIETLPVNRIIIGSAINGRFDDLRIAADVLKGKRIKPECSLLIYPASRTVFLEALKKGLIRALAEAGAVIMPPGCGCHDLPAWARLTDGDRCLTTGQAEGVVPADDGNAEVYQCSPATAAASALNAAVTDPSRYVK
;
A
#
# COMPACT_ATOMS: atom_id res chain seq x y z
N MET A 1 -57.14 2.93 47.56
CA MET A 1 -56.09 1.96 47.17
C MET A 1 -55.91 2.05 45.67
N SER A 2 -54.74 2.49 45.18
CA SER A 2 -54.46 2.50 43.74
C SER A 2 -54.55 1.07 43.18
N PRO A 3 -55.19 0.85 42.02
CA PRO A 3 -55.34 -0.49 41.46
C PRO A 3 -53.95 -1.11 41.22
N ARG A 4 -53.77 -2.38 41.65
CA ARG A 4 -52.51 -3.11 41.41
C ARG A 4 -52.24 -3.15 39.90
N PRO A 5 -51.04 -2.76 39.44
CA PRO A 5 -50.73 -2.74 38.02
C PRO A 5 -50.86 -4.15 37.43
N LYS A 6 -51.62 -4.27 36.34
CA LYS A 6 -51.82 -5.53 35.62
C LYS A 6 -50.47 -6.04 35.10
N ILE A 7 -50.08 -7.24 35.52
CA ILE A 7 -48.80 -7.84 35.12
C ILE A 7 -48.89 -8.23 33.63
N PRO A 8 -48.09 -7.64 32.72
CA PRO A 8 -48.19 -7.92 31.29
C PRO A 8 -47.75 -9.34 30.96
N THR A 9 -48.42 -10.00 30.02
CA THR A 9 -48.07 -11.34 29.51
C THR A 9 -46.69 -11.35 28.81
N LYS A 10 -46.16 -12.53 28.50
CA LYS A 10 -44.86 -12.65 27.79
C LYS A 10 -44.93 -11.98 26.41
N ALA A 11 -46.03 -12.15 25.67
CA ALA A 11 -46.23 -11.55 24.37
C ALA A 11 -46.32 -10.01 24.46
N GLU A 12 -47.06 -9.50 25.44
CA GLU A 12 -47.16 -8.05 25.69
C GLU A 12 -45.80 -7.45 26.05
N LEU A 13 -45.00 -8.10 26.91
CA LEU A 13 -43.64 -7.64 27.21
C LEU A 13 -42.73 -7.61 25.98
N VAL A 14 -42.82 -8.59 25.09
CA VAL A 14 -42.05 -8.62 23.84
C VAL A 14 -42.49 -7.49 22.90
N GLN A 15 -43.79 -7.22 22.78
CA GLN A 15 -44.30 -6.08 21.99
C GLN A 15 -43.89 -4.73 22.57
N LEU A 16 -44.07 -4.55 23.89
CA LEU A 16 -43.66 -3.32 24.59
C LEU A 16 -42.15 -3.10 24.46
N GLN A 17 -41.36 -4.17 24.52
CA GLN A 17 -39.92 -4.09 24.33
C GLN A 17 -39.52 -3.68 22.89
N LYS A 18 -40.25 -4.15 21.86
CA LYS A 18 -40.04 -3.69 20.48
C LYS A 18 -40.34 -2.20 20.31
N LEU A 19 -41.41 -1.71 20.95
CA LEU A 19 -41.87 -0.33 20.82
C LEU A 19 -41.03 0.66 21.65
N TYR A 20 -40.76 0.33 22.91
CA TYR A 20 -40.25 1.29 23.89
C TYR A 20 -38.76 1.10 24.23
N LYS A 21 -38.17 -0.05 23.85
CA LYS A 21 -36.75 -0.42 23.97
C LYS A 21 -36.19 -0.51 25.40
N THR A 22 -36.50 0.43 26.30
CA THR A 22 -35.96 0.47 27.67
C THR A 22 -37.01 0.12 28.73
N ASP A 23 -36.58 -0.41 29.86
CA ASP A 23 -37.48 -0.83 30.94
C ASP A 23 -38.17 0.37 31.60
N GLU A 24 -37.51 1.53 31.61
CA GLU A 24 -38.04 2.81 32.09
C GLU A 24 -39.25 3.25 31.26
N LYS A 25 -39.11 3.25 29.93
CA LYS A 25 -40.20 3.66 29.01
C LYS A 25 -41.35 2.66 28.97
N ILE A 26 -41.05 1.37 29.10
CA ILE A 26 -42.08 0.33 29.28
C ILE A 26 -42.84 0.58 30.58
N GLY A 27 -42.13 0.93 31.66
CA GLY A 27 -42.69 1.27 32.96
C GLY A 27 -43.62 2.48 32.92
N GLU A 28 -43.18 3.57 32.29
CA GLU A 28 -44.01 4.77 32.04
C GLU A 28 -45.30 4.40 31.29
N ARG A 29 -45.20 3.60 30.23
CA ARG A 29 -46.36 3.21 29.42
C ARG A 29 -47.37 2.34 30.18
N LEU A 30 -46.90 1.55 31.14
CA LEU A 30 -47.71 0.68 31.99
C LEU A 30 -48.34 1.42 33.18
N GLY A 31 -48.34 2.76 33.17
CA GLY A 31 -48.96 3.58 34.22
C GLY A 31 -48.00 3.91 35.36
N GLY A 32 -46.72 4.18 35.04
CA GLY A 32 -45.72 4.58 36.03
C GLY A 32 -45.13 3.41 36.83
N VAL A 33 -45.05 2.22 36.24
CA VAL A 33 -44.42 1.06 36.87
C VAL A 33 -42.91 1.28 36.97
N PRO A 34 -42.26 1.05 38.13
CA PRO A 34 -40.81 1.17 38.25
C PRO A 34 -40.05 0.21 37.33
N ALA A 35 -38.96 0.71 36.72
CA ALA A 35 -38.14 -0.06 35.77
C ALA A 35 -37.62 -1.38 36.34
N TYR A 36 -37.28 -1.45 37.63
CA TYR A 36 -36.83 -2.68 38.27
C TYR A 36 -37.90 -3.78 38.25
N LEU A 37 -39.18 -3.42 38.32
CA LEU A 37 -40.31 -4.35 38.32
C LEU A 37 -40.55 -4.90 36.91
N VAL A 38 -40.41 -4.05 35.89
CA VAL A 38 -40.40 -4.47 34.48
C VAL A 38 -39.25 -5.45 34.22
N ALA A 39 -38.04 -5.14 34.70
CA ALA A 39 -36.87 -6.02 34.61
C ALA A 39 -37.08 -7.36 35.33
N TYR A 40 -37.77 -7.36 36.48
CA TYR A 40 -38.17 -8.57 37.20
C TYR A 40 -39.15 -9.42 36.38
N TRP A 41 -40.20 -8.84 35.81
CA TRP A 41 -41.16 -9.56 34.98
C TRP A 41 -40.53 -10.15 33.73
N ARG A 42 -39.62 -9.41 33.07
CA ARG A 42 -38.86 -9.91 31.93
C ARG A 42 -38.03 -11.13 32.28
N ARG A 43 -37.26 -11.07 33.39
CA ARG A 43 -36.46 -12.22 33.88
C ARG A 43 -37.34 -13.43 34.18
N LYS A 44 -38.43 -13.24 34.92
CA LYS A 44 -39.37 -14.32 35.29
C LYS A 44 -40.03 -14.99 34.07
N LYS A 45 -40.23 -14.25 32.98
CA LYS A 45 -40.86 -14.74 31.73
C LYS A 45 -39.86 -15.08 30.63
N ASN A 46 -38.57 -15.12 30.96
CA ASN A 46 -37.47 -15.42 30.05
C ASN A 46 -37.45 -14.51 28.79
N VAL A 47 -37.72 -13.21 29.00
CA VAL A 47 -37.64 -12.16 27.97
C VAL A 47 -36.30 -11.43 28.15
N PRO A 48 -35.35 -11.55 27.21
CA PRO A 48 -34.03 -10.90 27.33
C PRO A 48 -34.17 -9.37 27.34
N ARG A 49 -33.13 -8.65 27.78
CA ARG A 49 -33.11 -7.18 27.68
C ARG A 49 -32.97 -6.79 26.22
N HIS A 50 -33.70 -5.77 25.78
CA HIS A 50 -33.46 -5.19 24.46
C HIS A 50 -32.05 -4.62 24.46
N SER A 51 -31.18 -5.22 23.65
CA SER A 51 -29.85 -4.69 23.39
C SER A 51 -29.78 -4.37 21.92
N VAL A 52 -29.42 -3.13 21.60
CA VAL A 52 -28.94 -2.82 20.25
C VAL A 52 -27.63 -3.61 20.11
N PRO A 53 -27.45 -4.37 19.02
CA PRO A 53 -26.18 -5.04 18.80
C PRO A 53 -25.03 -4.03 18.84
N LYS A 54 -23.99 -4.31 19.63
CA LYS A 54 -22.80 -3.44 19.70
C LYS A 54 -22.13 -3.30 18.33
N PHE A 55 -22.23 -4.32 17.50
CA PHE A 55 -21.73 -4.36 16.14
C PHE A 55 -22.83 -4.80 15.20
N SER A 56 -23.00 -4.12 14.08
CA SER A 56 -23.99 -4.47 13.07
C SER A 56 -23.61 -5.76 12.32
N GLU A 57 -24.60 -6.45 11.73
CA GLU A 57 -24.32 -7.60 10.87
C GLU A 57 -23.38 -7.24 9.72
N LYS A 58 -23.56 -6.05 9.12
CA LYS A 58 -22.73 -5.57 8.02
C LYS A 58 -21.27 -5.41 8.43
N GLU A 59 -20.98 -4.89 9.62
CA GLU A 59 -19.62 -4.75 10.14
C GLU A 59 -18.98 -6.12 10.40
N VAL A 60 -19.68 -7.03 11.08
CA VAL A 60 -19.16 -8.37 11.38
C VAL A 60 -18.94 -9.17 10.08
N ARG A 61 -19.86 -9.07 9.12
CA ARG A 61 -19.74 -9.70 7.80
C ARG A 61 -18.59 -9.11 7.00
N SER A 62 -18.45 -7.79 6.96
CA SER A 62 -17.37 -7.12 6.25
C SER A 62 -15.99 -7.49 6.82
N LEU A 63 -15.85 -7.56 8.15
CA LEU A 63 -14.60 -7.98 8.77
C LEU A 63 -14.30 -9.46 8.52
N TRP A 64 -15.31 -10.33 8.64
CA TRP A 64 -15.17 -11.74 8.32
C TRP A 64 -14.77 -11.96 6.86
N GLU A 65 -15.41 -11.26 5.91
CA GLU A 65 -15.05 -11.26 4.49
C GLU A 65 -13.67 -10.66 4.22
N ARG A 66 -13.18 -9.74 5.07
CA ARG A 66 -11.86 -9.12 4.94
C ARG A 66 -10.72 -10.00 5.44
N PHE A 67 -10.90 -10.67 6.58
CA PHE A 67 -9.81 -11.40 7.26
C PHE A 67 -9.97 -12.91 7.29
N GLY A 68 -11.20 -13.44 7.26
CA GLY A 68 -11.47 -14.89 7.34
C GLY A 68 -10.95 -15.58 8.60
N ASP A 69 -10.50 -14.80 9.57
CA ASP A 69 -9.88 -15.24 10.80
C ASP A 69 -10.53 -14.52 11.98
N ASP A 70 -11.08 -15.29 12.92
CA ASP A 70 -11.86 -14.76 14.05
C ASP A 70 -10.98 -13.91 15.00
N ASP A 71 -9.66 -14.12 15.03
CA ASP A 71 -8.73 -13.40 15.90
C ASP A 71 -8.44 -11.99 15.36
N ARG A 72 -8.07 -11.88 14.07
CA ARG A 72 -7.90 -10.57 13.39
C ARG A 72 -9.18 -9.75 13.37
N CYS A 73 -10.32 -10.39 13.13
CA CYS A 73 -11.59 -9.69 13.18
C CYS A 73 -11.93 -9.21 14.60
N GLY A 74 -11.55 -9.99 15.62
CA GLY A 74 -11.67 -9.60 17.02
C GLY A 74 -10.82 -8.36 17.32
N LEU A 75 -9.54 -8.38 16.93
CA LEU A 75 -8.61 -7.26 17.11
C LEU A 75 -9.13 -5.95 16.51
N GLU A 76 -9.69 -6.00 15.31
CA GLU A 76 -10.28 -4.82 14.62
C GLU A 76 -11.50 -4.23 15.33
N LEU A 77 -12.28 -5.06 16.03
CA LEU A 77 -13.40 -4.60 16.86
C LEU A 77 -12.99 -4.34 18.33
N GLY A 78 -11.71 -4.53 18.68
CA GLY A 78 -11.24 -4.45 20.06
C GLY A 78 -11.87 -5.48 20.99
N ILE A 79 -12.15 -6.69 20.48
CA ILE A 79 -12.75 -7.82 21.23
C ILE A 79 -11.92 -9.09 21.07
N SER A 80 -12.12 -10.08 21.94
CA SER A 80 -11.43 -11.37 21.82
C SER A 80 -11.92 -12.18 20.62
N LYS A 81 -11.08 -13.11 20.13
CA LYS A 81 -11.44 -14.14 19.14
C LYS A 81 -12.77 -14.83 19.43
N ALA A 82 -12.96 -15.27 20.68
CA ALA A 82 -14.18 -15.95 21.10
C ALA A 82 -15.41 -15.03 21.05
N ALA A 83 -15.25 -13.75 21.38
CA ALA A 83 -16.33 -12.77 21.28
C ALA A 83 -16.72 -12.50 19.82
N PHE A 84 -15.75 -12.36 18.92
CA PHE A 84 -16.01 -12.20 17.49
C PHE A 84 -16.70 -13.44 16.89
N TYR A 85 -16.20 -14.63 17.20
CA TYR A 85 -16.82 -15.90 16.81
C TYR A 85 -18.31 -15.97 17.20
N ASN A 86 -18.64 -15.55 18.42
CA ASN A 86 -20.03 -15.53 18.90
C ASN A 86 -20.90 -14.53 18.13
N TRP A 87 -20.36 -13.35 17.78
CA TRP A 87 -21.05 -12.38 16.91
C TRP A 87 -21.31 -12.94 15.52
N ARG A 88 -20.30 -13.58 14.93
CA ARG A 88 -20.38 -14.22 13.63
C ARG A 88 -21.45 -15.32 13.60
N ARG A 89 -21.48 -16.17 14.63
CA ARG A 89 -22.52 -17.20 14.83
C ARG A 89 -23.90 -16.61 15.03
N ARG A 90 -24.02 -15.52 15.78
CA ARG A 90 -25.29 -14.81 16.02
C ARG A 90 -25.92 -14.31 14.71
N TYR A 91 -25.10 -13.89 13.75
CA TYR A 91 -25.55 -13.44 12.43
C TYR A 91 -25.59 -14.55 11.36
N GLY A 92 -25.36 -15.80 11.73
CA GLY A 92 -25.43 -16.92 10.79
C GLY A 92 -24.27 -16.99 9.77
N ILE A 93 -23.18 -16.25 9.98
CA ILE A 93 -22.04 -16.17 9.05
C ILE A 93 -21.11 -17.37 9.27
N ARG A 94 -21.48 -18.54 8.74
CA ARG A 94 -20.73 -19.80 9.00
C ARG A 94 -19.67 -20.09 7.95
N GLU A 95 -19.91 -19.66 6.73
CA GLU A 95 -19.05 -19.98 5.61
C GLU A 95 -17.72 -19.24 5.70
N LYS A 96 -16.63 -19.94 5.34
CA LYS A 96 -15.35 -19.28 5.10
C LYS A 96 -15.50 -18.30 3.92
N PRO A 97 -14.84 -17.13 3.97
CA PRO A 97 -14.84 -16.20 2.84
C PRO A 97 -14.33 -16.88 1.57
N ALA A 98 -14.79 -16.39 0.42
CA ALA A 98 -14.45 -16.96 -0.90
C ALA A 98 -12.93 -17.09 -1.12
N PHE A 99 -12.12 -16.17 -0.59
CA PHE A 99 -10.66 -16.22 -0.73
C PHE A 99 -9.98 -17.40 -0.02
N LEU A 100 -10.53 -17.89 1.10
CA LEU A 100 -10.03 -19.09 1.78
C LEU A 100 -10.57 -20.39 1.15
N LYS A 101 -11.66 -20.30 0.39
CA LYS A 101 -12.18 -21.42 -0.42
C LYS A 101 -11.38 -21.57 -1.72
N LEU A 102 -10.89 -20.46 -2.28
CA LEU A 102 -10.04 -20.39 -3.47
C LEU A 102 -8.65 -21.02 -3.28
N GLU A 103 -8.09 -21.04 -2.06
CA GLU A 103 -6.85 -21.76 -1.77
C GLU A 103 -6.98 -23.29 -1.88
N GLN A 104 -8.20 -23.84 -1.85
CA GLN A 104 -8.45 -25.29 -1.83
C GLN A 104 -9.09 -25.84 -3.12
N LEU A 105 -9.53 -24.98 -4.04
CA LEU A 105 -10.22 -25.41 -5.26
C LEU A 105 -9.41 -25.01 -6.48
N GLU A 106 -8.96 -26.03 -7.22
CA GLU A 106 -8.51 -25.86 -8.61
C GLU A 106 -9.62 -25.12 -9.39
N LEU A 107 -9.22 -24.04 -10.04
CA LEU A 107 -10.10 -23.04 -10.62
C LEU A 107 -10.80 -23.57 -11.88
N ASP A 108 -12.04 -24.03 -11.74
CA ASP A 108 -13.00 -24.08 -12.85
C ASP A 108 -14.20 -23.19 -12.51
N PHE A 109 -14.33 -22.06 -13.21
CA PHE A 109 -15.44 -21.12 -13.02
C PHE A 109 -16.33 -21.04 -14.27
N PRO A 110 -17.61 -21.48 -14.18
CA PRO A 110 -18.56 -21.29 -15.26
C PRO A 110 -19.14 -19.87 -15.21
N GLY A 111 -19.00 -19.11 -16.30
CA GLY A 111 -19.65 -17.79 -16.47
C GLY A 111 -18.84 -16.73 -17.22
N LEU A 112 -17.54 -16.94 -17.46
CA LEU A 112 -16.73 -16.07 -18.31
C LEU A 112 -16.82 -16.53 -19.77
N SER A 113 -17.89 -16.13 -20.45
CA SER A 113 -17.93 -16.12 -21.91
C SER A 113 -17.15 -14.90 -22.41
N THR A 114 -15.83 -15.00 -22.40
CA THR A 114 -14.97 -14.27 -23.33
C THR A 114 -14.10 -15.31 -24.02
N SER A 115 -13.82 -15.16 -25.31
CA SER A 115 -12.95 -16.05 -26.09
C SER A 115 -11.47 -15.93 -25.67
N SER A 116 -11.20 -15.86 -24.37
CA SER A 116 -9.89 -16.08 -23.80
C SER A 116 -9.62 -17.57 -23.92
N LYS A 117 -8.67 -17.93 -24.79
CA LYS A 117 -7.99 -19.22 -24.68
C LYS A 117 -7.61 -19.37 -23.22
N SER A 118 -8.22 -20.32 -22.51
CA SER A 118 -7.80 -20.74 -21.17
C SER A 118 -6.30 -21.03 -21.25
N ALA A 119 -5.47 -20.09 -20.81
CA ALA A 119 -4.03 -20.27 -20.83
C ALA A 119 -3.72 -21.48 -19.94
N SER A 120 -3.13 -22.52 -20.53
CA SER A 120 -2.70 -23.70 -19.78
C SER A 120 -1.79 -23.25 -18.64
N LEU A 121 -2.13 -23.62 -17.39
CA LEU A 121 -1.23 -23.46 -16.23
C LEU A 121 -0.11 -24.51 -16.22
N TRP A 122 -0.12 -25.44 -17.17
CA TRP A 122 0.92 -26.41 -17.42
C TRP A 122 1.90 -25.84 -18.45
N GLY A 123 2.94 -25.19 -17.94
CA GLY A 123 4.01 -24.56 -18.72
C GLY A 123 5.21 -24.23 -17.82
N LYS A 124 6.19 -23.52 -18.37
CA LYS A 124 7.45 -23.19 -17.68
C LYS A 124 7.68 -21.67 -17.52
N GLN A 125 6.68 -20.86 -17.83
CA GLN A 125 6.82 -19.40 -17.88
C GLN A 125 6.55 -18.80 -16.51
N THR A 126 7.41 -17.87 -16.10
CA THR A 126 7.20 -17.01 -14.95
C THR A 126 6.08 -16.00 -15.20
N LEU A 127 5.65 -15.30 -14.16
CA LEU A 127 4.59 -14.29 -14.26
C LEU A 127 5.03 -13.12 -15.14
N SER A 128 6.28 -12.68 -15.02
CA SER A 128 6.88 -11.66 -15.89
C SER A 128 6.89 -12.10 -17.36
N GLN A 129 7.31 -13.33 -17.65
CA GLN A 129 7.29 -13.89 -19.01
C GLN A 129 5.86 -13.97 -19.59
N LYS A 130 4.85 -14.28 -18.78
CA LYS A 130 3.44 -14.33 -19.23
C LYS A 130 2.92 -12.95 -19.63
N ILE A 131 3.28 -11.90 -18.88
CA ILE A 131 2.93 -10.51 -19.23
C ILE A 131 3.63 -10.13 -20.55
N ILE A 132 4.94 -10.35 -20.65
CA ILE A 132 5.72 -10.00 -21.84
C ILE A 132 5.24 -10.78 -23.08
N GLY A 133 5.03 -12.09 -22.96
CA GLY A 133 4.53 -12.94 -24.04
C GLY A 133 3.15 -12.54 -24.52
N GLY A 134 2.25 -12.17 -23.60
CA GLY A 134 0.93 -11.63 -23.93
C GLY A 134 1.01 -10.37 -24.80
N LEU A 135 1.90 -9.44 -24.45
CA LEU A 135 2.14 -8.20 -25.22
C LEU A 135 2.81 -8.46 -26.56
N ALA A 136 3.75 -9.40 -26.61
CA ALA A 136 4.38 -9.87 -27.85
C ALA A 136 3.44 -10.70 -28.73
N LYS A 137 2.20 -11.00 -28.27
CA LYS A 137 1.21 -11.87 -28.92
C LYS A 137 1.75 -13.28 -29.20
N ARG A 138 2.52 -13.81 -28.26
CA ARG A 138 3.10 -15.16 -28.30
C ARG A 138 2.61 -15.99 -27.13
N ASP A 139 2.51 -17.30 -27.33
CA ASP A 139 2.08 -18.23 -26.28
C ASP A 139 3.16 -18.39 -25.19
N SER A 140 4.44 -18.18 -25.52
CA SER A 140 5.58 -18.20 -24.61
C SER A 140 6.74 -17.34 -25.15
N VAL A 141 7.63 -16.93 -24.25
CA VAL A 141 8.89 -16.23 -24.56
C VAL A 141 10.05 -16.85 -23.77
N ASP A 142 11.22 -16.92 -24.36
CA ASP A 142 12.40 -17.50 -23.70
C ASP A 142 13.24 -16.43 -22.99
N VAL A 143 13.87 -16.79 -21.88
CA VAL A 143 14.78 -15.88 -21.18
C VAL A 143 15.99 -15.58 -22.07
N GLY A 144 16.41 -14.31 -22.15
CA GLY A 144 17.47 -13.83 -23.03
C GLY A 144 17.02 -13.52 -24.46
N GLU A 145 15.78 -13.86 -24.82
CA GLU A 145 15.20 -13.47 -26.11
C GLU A 145 14.88 -11.97 -26.12
N THR A 146 15.17 -11.28 -27.23
CA THR A 146 14.68 -9.92 -27.46
C THR A 146 13.32 -9.93 -28.15
N VAL A 147 12.35 -9.26 -27.54
CA VAL A 147 11.00 -9.08 -28.08
C VAL A 147 10.67 -7.61 -28.25
N GLU A 148 9.97 -7.28 -29.32
CA GLU A 148 9.41 -5.94 -29.53
C GLU A 148 7.99 -5.92 -28.96
N VAL A 149 7.75 -5.00 -28.01
CA VAL A 149 6.45 -4.84 -27.37
C VAL A 149 6.01 -3.38 -27.38
N GLU A 150 4.71 -3.19 -27.26
CA GLU A 150 4.08 -1.90 -27.01
C GLU A 150 3.63 -1.89 -25.54
N PRO A 151 4.13 -0.98 -24.68
CA PRO A 151 3.69 -0.92 -23.30
C PRO A 151 2.22 -0.50 -23.21
N ASP A 152 1.54 -0.96 -22.16
CA ASP A 152 0.16 -0.54 -21.87
C ASP A 152 0.14 0.92 -21.42
N LEU A 153 1.12 1.32 -20.61
CA LEU A 153 1.28 2.67 -20.10
C LEU A 153 2.74 3.12 -20.13
N LEU A 154 2.95 4.37 -20.55
CA LEU A 154 4.19 5.10 -20.38
C LEU A 154 4.00 6.19 -19.33
N VAL A 155 4.81 6.18 -18.28
CA VAL A 155 4.71 7.06 -17.12
C VAL A 155 5.83 8.10 -17.17
N CYS A 156 5.46 9.35 -17.39
CA CYS A 156 6.35 10.51 -17.32
C CYS A 156 6.16 11.19 -15.96
N ASP A 157 7.11 11.01 -15.05
CA ASP A 157 7.04 11.45 -13.67
C ASP A 157 7.93 12.69 -13.42
N ARG A 158 8.83 12.64 -12.43
CA ARG A 158 9.74 13.73 -12.05
C ARG A 158 10.70 14.17 -13.15
N SER A 159 11.02 13.28 -14.10
CA SER A 159 11.94 13.55 -15.22
C SER A 159 11.22 13.85 -16.54
N ALA A 160 9.90 14.13 -16.47
CA ALA A 160 9.08 14.36 -17.66
C ALA A 160 9.66 15.45 -18.58
N ASP A 161 10.21 16.53 -18.03
CA ASP A 161 10.84 17.60 -18.79
C ASP A 161 12.07 17.11 -19.59
N LEU A 162 12.96 16.33 -18.98
CA LEU A 162 14.14 15.77 -19.64
C LEU A 162 13.75 14.79 -20.75
N VAL A 163 12.76 13.93 -20.50
CA VAL A 163 12.23 13.01 -21.52
C VAL A 163 11.64 13.79 -22.70
N MET A 164 10.95 14.89 -22.42
CA MET A 164 10.37 15.75 -23.46
C MET A 164 11.44 16.50 -24.26
N GLU A 165 12.55 16.91 -23.64
CA GLU A 165 13.70 17.47 -24.35
C GLU A 165 14.28 16.44 -25.32
N LYS A 166 14.55 15.22 -24.84
CA LYS A 166 15.02 14.11 -25.68
C LYS A 166 14.07 13.77 -26.82
N PHE A 167 12.76 13.79 -26.56
CA PHE A 167 11.76 13.57 -27.59
C PHE A 167 11.83 14.61 -28.72
N ARG A 168 12.11 15.90 -28.41
CA ARG A 168 12.24 16.95 -29.42
C ARG A 168 13.48 16.81 -30.30
N GLU A 169 14.50 16.10 -29.83
CA GLU A 169 15.70 15.79 -30.62
C GLU A 169 15.43 14.70 -31.67
N LEU A 170 14.36 13.92 -31.52
CA LEU A 170 13.99 12.86 -32.45
C LEU A 170 13.27 13.42 -33.70
N PRO A 171 13.46 12.78 -34.88
CA PRO A 171 12.78 13.20 -36.10
C PRO A 171 11.29 12.87 -36.04
N GLY A 172 10.44 13.90 -36.13
CA GLY A 172 8.99 13.78 -36.19
C GLY A 172 8.28 14.54 -35.07
N GLU A 173 7.06 15.01 -35.34
CA GLU A 173 6.27 15.78 -34.36
C GLU A 173 5.12 14.97 -33.74
N LEU A 174 4.86 13.77 -34.27
CA LEU A 174 3.73 12.94 -33.85
C LEU A 174 4.16 11.97 -32.77
N MET A 175 3.38 11.96 -31.69
CA MET A 175 3.59 11.09 -30.54
C MET A 175 2.76 9.83 -30.70
N PHE A 176 3.28 8.73 -30.17
CA PHE A 176 2.51 7.52 -29.94
C PHE A 176 1.28 7.80 -29.07
N ASN A 177 0.27 6.94 -29.23
CA ASN A 177 -1.05 6.98 -28.60
C ASN A 177 -1.11 7.76 -27.26
N SER A 178 -1.61 8.99 -27.34
CA SER A 178 -1.70 9.91 -26.21
C SER A 178 -2.60 9.43 -25.06
N SER A 179 -3.43 8.40 -25.30
CA SER A 179 -4.26 7.77 -24.27
C SER A 179 -3.50 6.79 -23.37
N ARG A 180 -2.26 6.43 -23.72
CA ARG A 180 -1.40 5.50 -22.97
C ARG A 180 -0.26 6.21 -22.23
N ILE A 181 -0.24 7.53 -22.26
CA ILE A 181 0.81 8.33 -21.64
C ILE A 181 0.23 9.00 -20.42
N VAL A 182 0.88 8.79 -19.27
CA VAL A 182 0.52 9.37 -17.98
C VAL A 182 1.59 10.39 -17.61
N VAL A 183 1.18 11.64 -17.36
CA VAL A 183 2.10 12.70 -16.93
C VAL A 183 1.78 13.13 -15.50
N ALA A 184 2.76 13.02 -14.61
CA ALA A 184 2.62 13.41 -13.20
C ALA A 184 3.22 14.79 -12.92
N LEU A 185 2.41 15.82 -13.16
CA LEU A 185 2.80 17.22 -13.00
C LEU A 185 3.18 17.60 -11.55
N SER A 186 2.70 16.88 -10.54
CA SER A 186 2.97 17.15 -9.12
C SER A 186 4.37 16.75 -8.66
N GLU A 187 5.14 16.06 -9.50
CA GLU A 187 6.46 15.53 -9.15
C GLU A 187 7.62 16.12 -9.97
N VAL A 188 7.33 16.96 -10.98
CA VAL A 188 8.35 17.59 -11.85
C VAL A 188 9.23 18.52 -11.02
N ASN A 189 10.45 18.10 -10.73
CA ASN A 189 11.38 18.84 -9.87
C ASN A 189 12.84 18.74 -10.33
N TYR A 190 13.14 18.15 -11.50
CA TYR A 190 14.52 17.76 -11.81
C TYR A 190 14.96 18.03 -13.25
N SER A 191 15.42 19.26 -13.51
CA SER A 191 16.16 19.61 -14.73
C SER A 191 17.57 20.18 -14.48
N GLY A 192 17.87 20.60 -13.25
CA GLY A 192 19.04 21.43 -12.94
C GLY A 192 19.05 22.81 -13.64
N LYS A 193 18.00 23.18 -14.38
CA LYS A 193 17.87 24.42 -15.17
C LYS A 193 16.49 25.05 -15.00
N GLY A 194 16.44 26.24 -14.42
CA GLY A 194 15.21 26.99 -14.20
C GLY A 194 14.50 26.60 -12.89
N SER A 195 13.42 27.31 -12.58
CA SER A 195 12.61 27.05 -11.40
C SER A 195 11.63 25.88 -11.64
N THR A 196 11.26 25.16 -10.57
CA THR A 196 10.22 24.12 -10.59
C THR A 196 8.92 24.57 -11.27
N ALA A 197 8.58 25.86 -11.13
CA ALA A 197 7.40 26.47 -11.74
C ALA A 197 7.49 26.53 -13.28
N GLU A 198 8.66 26.88 -13.82
CA GLU A 198 8.91 26.96 -15.27
C GLU A 198 8.90 25.57 -15.91
N LEU A 199 9.48 24.58 -15.23
CA LEU A 199 9.44 23.18 -15.68
C LEU A 199 8.02 22.65 -15.69
N SER A 200 7.28 22.84 -14.60
CA SER A 200 5.86 22.47 -14.51
C SER A 200 5.03 23.12 -15.62
N HIS A 201 5.32 24.38 -15.96
CA HIS A 201 4.64 25.08 -17.05
C HIS A 201 4.97 24.45 -18.42
N THR A 202 6.23 24.14 -18.67
CA THR A 202 6.69 23.53 -19.92
C THR A 202 6.07 22.15 -20.14
N VAL A 203 6.04 21.32 -19.10
CA VAL A 203 5.44 19.97 -19.15
C VAL A 203 3.93 20.06 -19.38
N ARG A 204 3.23 21.05 -18.78
CA ARG A 204 1.81 21.31 -19.07
C ARG A 204 1.55 21.69 -20.52
N GLN A 205 2.31 22.65 -21.05
CA GLN A 205 2.17 23.06 -22.45
C GLN A 205 2.39 21.89 -23.42
N PHE A 206 3.35 21.02 -23.10
CA PHE A 206 3.60 19.82 -23.89
C PHE A 206 2.42 18.84 -23.82
N ALA A 207 1.88 18.57 -22.62
CA ALA A 207 0.73 17.72 -22.45
C ALA A 207 -0.51 18.24 -23.20
N GLU A 208 -0.75 19.55 -23.17
CA GLU A 208 -1.81 20.22 -23.92
C GLU A 208 -1.62 20.10 -25.43
N ARG A 209 -0.40 20.40 -25.93
CA ARG A 209 -0.06 20.32 -27.36
C ARG A 209 -0.33 18.93 -27.94
N HIS A 210 0.01 17.89 -27.19
CA HIS A 210 -0.12 16.50 -27.63
C HIS A 210 -1.43 15.83 -27.19
N ARG A 211 -2.35 16.57 -26.56
CA ARG A 211 -3.66 16.08 -26.10
C ARG A 211 -3.55 14.79 -25.29
N LEU A 212 -2.60 14.77 -24.35
CA LEU A 212 -2.41 13.62 -23.46
C LEU A 212 -3.67 13.42 -22.61
N GLN A 213 -4.29 12.24 -22.71
CA GLN A 213 -5.62 11.98 -22.11
C GLN A 213 -5.58 11.45 -20.67
N ALA A 214 -4.42 11.40 -20.01
CA ALA A 214 -4.32 11.05 -18.59
C ALA A 214 -3.34 12.02 -17.90
N GLY A 215 -3.76 12.98 -17.07
CA GLY A 215 -4.92 12.95 -16.16
C GLY A 215 -4.47 12.93 -14.70
N LEU A 216 -3.44 13.71 -14.31
CA LEU A 216 -3.09 13.98 -12.91
C LEU A 216 -3.13 15.48 -12.56
N GLU A 217 -3.60 16.34 -13.47
CA GLU A 217 -3.65 17.81 -13.29
C GLU A 217 -4.36 18.26 -12.01
N HIS A 218 -5.31 17.46 -11.53
CA HIS A 218 -6.06 17.70 -10.29
C HIS A 218 -5.71 16.72 -9.16
N ALA A 219 -4.85 15.74 -9.42
CA ALA A 219 -4.47 14.73 -8.44
C ALA A 219 -3.15 15.12 -7.78
N GLN A 220 -3.26 15.66 -6.56
CA GLN A 220 -2.09 15.86 -5.70
C GLN A 220 -1.68 14.52 -5.09
N GLY A 221 -0.43 14.12 -5.28
CA GLY A 221 0.10 12.88 -4.73
C GLY A 221 1.27 12.32 -5.53
N CYS A 222 1.76 11.16 -5.07
CA CYS A 222 2.81 10.42 -5.75
C CYS A 222 2.24 9.74 -7.01
N CYS A 223 2.96 9.78 -8.14
CA CYS A 223 2.42 9.37 -9.44
C CYS A 223 1.88 7.94 -9.45
N HIS A 224 2.72 6.98 -9.04
CA HIS A 224 2.40 5.57 -8.94
C HIS A 224 1.26 5.28 -7.95
N GLN A 225 1.17 6.06 -6.85
CA GLN A 225 0.08 5.95 -5.89
C GLN A 225 -1.25 6.37 -6.53
N ILE A 226 -1.25 7.46 -7.29
CA ILE A 226 -2.48 7.93 -7.94
C ILE A 226 -2.92 6.95 -9.03
N MET A 227 -1.98 6.38 -9.80
CA MET A 227 -2.28 5.40 -10.84
C MET A 227 -3.05 4.20 -10.30
N ILE A 228 -2.67 3.66 -9.13
CA ILE A 228 -3.37 2.53 -8.51
C ILE A 228 -4.69 2.94 -7.83
N GLU A 229 -4.82 4.20 -7.39
CA GLU A 229 -6.06 4.73 -6.80
C GLU A 229 -7.15 4.97 -7.84
N GLN A 230 -6.77 5.49 -9.00
CA GLN A 230 -7.67 5.83 -10.10
C GLN A 230 -7.94 4.64 -11.05
N GLY A 231 -7.21 3.54 -10.89
CA GLY A 231 -7.37 2.38 -11.76
C GLY A 231 -6.76 2.55 -13.14
N THR A 232 -5.79 3.46 -13.28
CA THR A 232 -5.03 3.64 -14.52
C THR A 232 -4.11 2.44 -14.75
N ALA A 233 -3.32 2.06 -13.73
CA ALA A 233 -2.56 0.81 -13.75
C ALA A 233 -3.44 -0.36 -13.30
N LEU A 234 -3.39 -1.47 -14.04
CA LEU A 234 -4.22 -2.66 -13.80
C LEU A 234 -3.37 -3.95 -13.83
N PRO A 235 -3.86 -5.03 -13.18
CA PRO A 235 -3.22 -6.35 -13.24
C PRO A 235 -2.98 -6.82 -14.67
N GLY A 236 -1.78 -7.34 -14.92
CA GLY A 236 -1.33 -7.85 -16.20
C GLY A 236 -0.77 -6.79 -17.17
N MET A 237 -0.76 -5.52 -16.80
CA MET A 237 -0.20 -4.44 -17.64
C MET A 237 1.32 -4.32 -17.52
N LEU A 238 1.97 -3.93 -18.60
CA LEU A 238 3.34 -3.40 -18.62
C LEU A 238 3.31 -1.87 -18.55
N CYS A 239 3.87 -1.32 -17.47
CA CYS A 239 4.04 0.11 -17.26
C CYS A 239 5.53 0.44 -17.31
N MET A 240 5.92 1.39 -18.17
CA MET A 240 7.32 1.80 -18.35
C MET A 240 7.53 3.27 -17.98
N GLY A 241 8.69 3.60 -17.44
CA GLY A 241 9.03 4.96 -17.02
C GLY A 241 10.49 5.08 -16.58
N ALA A 242 10.99 6.30 -16.44
CA ALA A 242 12.40 6.54 -16.13
C ALA A 242 12.77 6.38 -14.65
N THR A 243 11.81 6.40 -13.73
CA THR A 243 12.11 6.20 -12.31
C THR A 243 12.04 4.74 -11.89
N GLU A 244 12.91 4.39 -10.96
CA GLU A 244 12.95 3.09 -10.30
C GLU A 244 11.66 2.78 -9.51
N ASN A 245 10.97 3.81 -9.03
CA ASN A 245 9.73 3.68 -8.27
C ASN A 245 8.59 3.03 -9.06
N ILE A 246 8.70 2.94 -10.39
CA ILE A 246 7.70 2.26 -11.22
C ILE A 246 7.53 0.78 -10.86
N ALA A 247 8.58 0.15 -10.32
CA ALA A 247 8.53 -1.23 -9.82
C ALA A 247 7.43 -1.42 -8.76
N SER A 248 7.03 -0.36 -8.05
CA SER A 248 5.96 -0.39 -7.06
C SER A 248 4.59 -0.85 -7.59
N LEU A 249 4.33 -0.67 -8.89
CA LEU A 249 3.10 -1.14 -9.55
C LEU A 249 2.98 -2.68 -9.52
N GLY A 250 4.11 -3.37 -9.30
CA GLY A 250 4.19 -4.79 -9.00
C GLY A 250 3.27 -5.25 -7.86
N ALA A 251 2.97 -4.36 -6.92
CA ALA A 251 2.09 -4.64 -5.79
C ALA A 251 0.68 -5.07 -6.19
N ILE A 252 0.22 -4.63 -7.38
CA ILE A 252 -1.10 -4.95 -7.91
C ILE A 252 -1.05 -5.88 -9.14
N ASN A 253 0.03 -6.67 -9.28
CA ASN A 253 0.23 -7.58 -10.41
C ASN A 253 0.40 -6.85 -11.76
N SER A 254 0.87 -5.61 -11.74
CA SER A 254 1.28 -4.87 -12.95
C SER A 254 2.80 -4.86 -13.04
N LEU A 255 3.36 -5.16 -14.20
CA LEU A 255 4.80 -5.15 -14.41
C LEU A 255 5.29 -3.71 -14.60
N GLY A 256 5.88 -3.14 -13.55
CA GLY A 256 6.61 -1.87 -13.63
C GLY A 256 8.03 -2.12 -14.13
N TRP A 257 8.47 -1.38 -15.15
CA TRP A 257 9.76 -1.57 -15.81
C TRP A 257 10.48 -0.24 -16.00
N GLN A 258 11.65 -0.10 -15.36
CA GLN A 258 12.46 1.10 -15.52
C GLN A 258 13.21 1.10 -16.85
N VAL A 259 13.21 2.25 -17.54
CA VAL A 259 13.97 2.49 -18.78
C VAL A 259 14.79 3.76 -18.64
N ASP A 260 15.85 3.93 -19.44
CA ASP A 260 16.56 5.21 -19.50
C ASP A 260 15.74 6.29 -20.25
N LEU A 261 16.20 7.54 -20.17
CA LEU A 261 15.51 8.71 -20.74
C LEU A 261 15.43 8.65 -22.27
N ASP A 262 16.48 8.18 -22.94
CA ASP A 262 16.53 8.11 -24.41
C ASP A 262 15.58 7.01 -24.92
N THR A 263 15.56 5.86 -24.25
CA THR A 263 14.61 4.77 -24.50
C THR A 263 13.18 5.25 -24.27
N GLN A 264 12.91 5.96 -23.18
CA GLN A 264 11.57 6.50 -22.92
C GLN A 264 11.12 7.50 -24.00
N ALA A 265 12.01 8.39 -24.45
CA ALA A 265 11.73 9.30 -25.56
C ALA A 265 11.47 8.54 -26.88
N GLY A 266 12.22 7.46 -27.13
CA GLY A 266 11.98 6.56 -28.26
C GLY A 266 10.61 5.88 -28.23
N ILE A 267 10.12 5.49 -27.04
CA ILE A 267 8.77 4.95 -26.85
C ILE A 267 7.71 6.05 -27.08
N LEU A 268 7.94 7.28 -26.63
CA LEU A 268 7.04 8.40 -26.94
C LEU A 268 6.88 8.62 -28.45
N ALA A 269 7.95 8.45 -29.23
CA ALA A 269 7.93 8.62 -30.68
C ALA A 269 7.33 7.42 -31.42
N SER A 270 7.73 6.20 -31.06
CA SER A 270 7.41 4.99 -31.84
C SER A 270 6.27 4.16 -31.25
N GLY A 271 6.03 4.26 -29.94
CA GLY A 271 5.14 3.40 -29.18
C GLY A 271 5.68 2.01 -28.87
N ARG A 272 6.91 1.70 -29.31
CA ARG A 272 7.45 0.35 -29.21
C ARG A 272 8.82 0.39 -28.57
N VAL A 273 9.16 -0.73 -27.95
CA VAL A 273 10.48 -0.96 -27.37
C VAL A 273 10.90 -2.40 -27.61
N ALA A 274 12.15 -2.57 -28.01
CA ALA A 274 12.80 -3.86 -27.98
C ALA A 274 13.33 -4.09 -26.57
N MET A 275 12.92 -5.18 -25.94
CA MET A 275 13.36 -5.54 -24.60
C MET A 275 13.82 -7.00 -24.55
N THR A 276 14.86 -7.26 -23.77
CA THR A 276 15.32 -8.62 -23.51
C THR A 276 14.53 -9.20 -22.34
N VAL A 277 13.98 -10.39 -22.54
CA VAL A 277 13.25 -11.12 -21.50
C VAL A 277 14.23 -11.45 -20.36
N PRO A 278 14.01 -10.95 -19.14
CA PRO A 278 14.99 -11.04 -18.07
C PRO A 278 14.88 -12.38 -17.35
N HIS A 279 15.96 -12.80 -16.71
CA HIS A 279 15.86 -13.85 -15.70
C HIS A 279 14.97 -13.40 -14.54
N THR A 280 14.36 -14.36 -13.85
CA THR A 280 13.47 -14.08 -12.72
C THR A 280 13.92 -14.83 -11.48
N LEU A 281 14.06 -14.10 -10.37
CA LEU A 281 14.30 -14.62 -9.03
C LEU A 281 12.96 -14.82 -8.33
N ARG A 282 12.80 -15.96 -7.66
CA ARG A 282 11.65 -16.24 -6.81
C ARG A 282 12.00 -16.03 -5.35
N VAL A 283 11.24 -15.20 -4.64
CA VAL A 283 11.42 -14.95 -3.21
C VAL A 283 10.16 -15.37 -2.45
N ASP A 284 10.22 -16.52 -1.79
CA ASP A 284 9.14 -17.06 -0.95
C ASP A 284 9.29 -16.55 0.50
N ILE A 285 8.38 -15.66 0.92
CA ILE A 285 8.38 -15.05 2.25
C ILE A 285 7.41 -15.80 3.17
N THR A 286 7.94 -16.37 4.25
CA THR A 286 7.22 -17.22 5.21
C THR A 286 7.36 -16.70 6.64
N GLY A 287 6.53 -17.17 7.56
CA GLY A 287 6.55 -16.75 8.97
C GLY A 287 5.56 -15.63 9.30
N ARG A 288 5.52 -15.25 10.58
CA ARG A 288 4.68 -14.16 11.09
C ARG A 288 5.56 -13.01 11.52
N ARG A 289 5.15 -11.79 11.17
CA ARG A 289 5.85 -10.56 11.54
C ARG A 289 5.93 -10.41 13.05
N SER A 290 7.13 -10.12 13.56
CA SER A 290 7.36 -9.72 14.95
C SER A 290 6.69 -8.38 15.25
N ARG A 291 6.44 -8.12 16.53
CA ARG A 291 5.92 -6.83 16.99
C ARG A 291 6.90 -5.71 16.64
N GLY A 292 6.41 -4.66 15.98
CA GLY A 292 7.24 -3.51 15.57
C GLY A 292 7.86 -3.65 14.18
N VAL A 293 7.63 -4.77 13.49
CA VAL A 293 8.18 -5.06 12.16
C VAL A 293 7.13 -4.86 11.08
N TYR A 294 7.49 -4.09 10.06
CA TYR A 294 6.64 -3.71 8.94
C TYR A 294 7.29 -4.08 7.60
N ALA A 295 6.59 -3.81 6.50
CA ALA A 295 7.04 -4.19 5.16
C ALA A 295 8.41 -3.60 4.80
N GLY A 296 8.71 -2.38 5.26
CA GLY A 296 10.03 -1.76 5.07
C GLY A 296 11.16 -2.56 5.74
N ASP A 297 10.94 -3.08 6.96
CA ASP A 297 11.93 -3.92 7.64
C ASP A 297 12.15 -5.25 6.91
N VAL A 298 11.06 -5.85 6.41
CA VAL A 298 11.12 -7.07 5.59
C VAL A 298 11.90 -6.82 4.29
N ALA A 299 11.61 -5.71 3.61
CA ALA A 299 12.30 -5.33 2.39
C ALA A 299 13.80 -5.07 2.62
N LEU A 300 14.16 -4.34 3.68
CA LEU A 300 15.57 -4.15 4.08
C LEU A 300 16.26 -5.48 4.39
N SER A 301 15.61 -6.40 5.10
CA SER A 301 16.17 -7.72 5.37
C SER A 301 16.37 -8.54 4.08
N ILE A 302 15.52 -8.36 3.08
CA ILE A 302 15.66 -9.00 1.77
C ILE A 302 16.82 -8.38 1.01
N VAL A 303 16.94 -7.04 0.99
CA VAL A 303 18.07 -6.31 0.37
C VAL A 303 19.41 -6.72 0.99
N GLN A 304 19.45 -6.95 2.30
CA GLN A 304 20.68 -7.41 2.96
C GLN A 304 21.08 -8.84 2.54
N ARG A 305 20.10 -9.69 2.22
CA ARG A 305 20.34 -11.12 1.88
C ARG A 305 20.59 -11.33 0.40
N LEU A 306 19.95 -10.54 -0.46
CA LEU A 306 20.12 -10.55 -1.91
C LEU A 306 21.15 -9.47 -2.24
N ALA A 307 22.39 -9.89 -2.49
CA ALA A 307 23.41 -8.96 -2.97
C ALA A 307 22.97 -8.35 -4.30
N ALA A 308 23.25 -7.06 -4.52
CA ALA A 308 22.85 -6.36 -5.74
C ALA A 308 23.33 -7.08 -7.02
N GLU A 309 24.53 -7.67 -6.98
CA GLU A 309 25.10 -8.48 -8.07
C GLU A 309 24.25 -9.71 -8.44
N GLU A 310 23.48 -10.26 -7.50
CA GLU A 310 22.63 -11.43 -7.76
C GLU A 310 21.32 -11.06 -8.45
N SER A 311 20.83 -9.84 -8.26
CA SER A 311 19.53 -9.35 -8.75
C SER A 311 19.61 -8.31 -9.87
N ASP A 312 20.81 -7.80 -10.18
CA ASP A 312 21.02 -6.81 -11.24
C ASP A 312 20.47 -7.29 -12.58
N GLY A 313 19.63 -6.46 -13.21
CA GLY A 313 19.00 -6.76 -14.50
C GLY A 313 17.93 -7.89 -14.47
N LYS A 314 17.57 -8.40 -13.29
CA LYS A 314 16.59 -9.49 -13.12
C LYS A 314 15.25 -8.99 -12.57
N MET A 315 14.23 -9.81 -12.78
CA MET A 315 12.91 -9.62 -12.18
C MET A 315 12.82 -10.33 -10.84
N ILE A 316 12.10 -9.76 -9.88
CA ILE A 316 11.79 -10.43 -8.61
C ILE A 316 10.30 -10.75 -8.52
N GLU A 317 9.98 -12.02 -8.28
CA GLU A 317 8.61 -12.44 -7.95
C GLU A 317 8.49 -12.80 -6.47
N TYR A 318 7.64 -12.07 -5.76
CA TYR A 318 7.38 -12.29 -4.34
C TYR A 318 6.21 -13.25 -4.13
N TYR A 319 6.46 -14.33 -3.41
CA TYR A 319 5.46 -15.34 -3.06
C TYR A 319 5.43 -15.64 -1.56
N GLY A 320 4.53 -16.53 -1.17
CA GLY A 320 4.46 -17.09 0.17
C GLY A 320 3.33 -16.52 1.04
N PRO A 321 3.08 -17.17 2.19
CA PRO A 321 1.98 -16.80 3.08
C PRO A 321 2.10 -15.38 3.64
N ALA A 322 3.32 -14.87 3.86
CA ALA A 322 3.51 -13.53 4.38
C ALA A 322 3.07 -12.48 3.34
N VAL A 323 3.42 -12.65 2.07
CA VAL A 323 3.01 -11.77 0.95
C VAL A 323 1.49 -11.79 0.78
N SER A 324 0.87 -12.97 0.85
CA SER A 324 -0.59 -13.13 0.74
C SER A 324 -1.35 -12.39 1.85
N GLN A 325 -0.72 -12.21 3.01
CA GLN A 325 -1.29 -11.48 4.15
C GLN A 325 -0.97 -9.98 4.14
N MET A 326 -0.08 -9.51 3.26
CA MET A 326 0.27 -8.11 3.16
C MET A 326 -0.88 -7.28 2.58
N THR A 327 -1.02 -6.04 3.05
CA THR A 327 -1.88 -5.06 2.38
C THR A 327 -1.23 -4.61 1.07
N ILE A 328 -2.00 -3.99 0.17
CA ILE A 328 -1.41 -3.40 -1.06
C ILE A 328 -0.39 -2.31 -0.70
N SER A 329 -0.61 -1.57 0.40
CA SER A 329 0.37 -0.60 0.88
C SER A 329 1.71 -1.23 1.28
N GLU A 330 1.67 -2.44 1.84
CA GLU A 330 2.88 -3.19 2.23
C GLU A 330 3.58 -3.81 1.01
N ARG A 331 2.82 -4.38 0.07
CA ARG A 331 3.37 -4.88 -1.20
C ARG A 331 3.98 -3.77 -2.04
N PHE A 332 3.40 -2.58 -2.00
CA PHE A 332 3.95 -1.41 -2.68
C PHE A 332 5.34 -1.07 -2.16
N THR A 333 5.52 -1.01 -0.83
CA THR A 333 6.85 -0.83 -0.23
C THR A 333 7.81 -1.94 -0.65
N LEU A 334 7.35 -3.20 -0.60
CA LEU A 334 8.18 -4.35 -0.96
C LEU A 334 8.67 -4.29 -2.42
N CYS A 335 7.77 -4.03 -3.37
CA CYS A 335 8.11 -3.95 -4.79
C CYS A 335 8.94 -2.71 -5.14
N ALA A 336 8.65 -1.55 -4.52
CA ALA A 336 9.44 -0.34 -4.73
C ALA A 336 10.90 -0.52 -4.26
N MET A 337 11.10 -1.22 -3.14
CA MET A 337 12.44 -1.45 -2.60
C MET A 337 13.24 -2.50 -3.36
N ALA A 338 12.67 -3.15 -4.38
CA ALA A 338 13.41 -4.05 -5.26
C ALA A 338 14.52 -3.34 -6.06
N ALA A 339 14.31 -2.06 -6.39
CA ALA A 339 15.29 -1.23 -7.07
C ALA A 339 16.61 -1.08 -6.27
N ALA A 340 16.53 -1.06 -4.94
CA ALA A 340 17.72 -0.99 -4.08
C ALA A 340 18.63 -2.23 -4.19
N MET A 341 18.15 -3.30 -4.84
CA MET A 341 18.91 -4.51 -5.16
C MET A 341 19.35 -4.56 -6.64
N GLY A 342 19.13 -3.51 -7.43
CA GLY A 342 19.42 -3.51 -8.88
C GLY A 342 18.41 -4.29 -9.73
N ALA A 343 17.32 -4.77 -9.14
CA ALA A 343 16.30 -5.49 -9.91
C ALA A 343 15.60 -4.56 -10.91
N THR A 344 15.40 -5.05 -12.13
CA THR A 344 14.66 -4.35 -13.20
C THR A 344 13.21 -4.04 -12.80
N GLY A 345 12.65 -4.89 -11.95
CA GLY A 345 11.32 -4.71 -11.38
C GLY A 345 10.97 -5.84 -10.42
N ALA A 346 9.84 -5.69 -9.75
CA ALA A 346 9.31 -6.73 -8.91
C ALA A 346 7.80 -6.85 -9.06
N ILE A 347 7.25 -8.03 -8.76
CA ILE A 347 5.82 -8.28 -8.90
C ILE A 347 5.29 -9.23 -7.83
N CYS A 348 4.11 -8.90 -7.32
CA CYS A 348 3.34 -9.75 -6.42
C CYS A 348 2.21 -10.46 -7.21
N PRO A 349 1.77 -11.64 -6.77
CA PRO A 349 0.66 -12.36 -7.39
C PRO A 349 -0.65 -11.58 -7.28
N PHE A 350 -1.54 -11.81 -8.24
CA PHE A 350 -2.92 -11.36 -8.14
C PHE A 350 -3.70 -12.29 -7.21
N ASP A 351 -4.12 -11.77 -6.06
CA ASP A 351 -4.88 -12.52 -5.07
C ASP A 351 -6.08 -11.73 -4.53
N SER A 352 -6.65 -12.21 -3.43
CA SER A 352 -7.79 -11.55 -2.79
C SER A 352 -7.49 -10.14 -2.28
N ALA A 353 -6.25 -9.85 -1.88
CA ALA A 353 -5.86 -8.52 -1.44
C ALA A 353 -5.87 -7.55 -2.63
N THR A 354 -5.29 -7.94 -3.76
CA THR A 354 -5.28 -7.15 -5.01
C THR A 354 -6.69 -6.96 -5.54
N ARG A 355 -7.47 -8.04 -5.67
CA ARG A 355 -8.87 -7.96 -6.12
C ARG A 355 -9.70 -7.02 -5.25
N ARG A 356 -9.59 -7.14 -3.92
CA ARG A 356 -10.34 -6.29 -2.97
C ARG A 356 -9.91 -4.83 -3.06
N TYR A 357 -8.62 -4.56 -3.22
CA TYR A 357 -8.13 -3.19 -3.38
C TYR A 357 -8.69 -2.55 -4.66
N LEU A 358 -8.71 -3.28 -5.78
CA LEU A 358 -9.21 -2.75 -7.05
C LEU A 358 -10.75 -2.70 -7.15
N THR A 359 -11.46 -3.48 -6.31
CA THR A 359 -12.94 -3.49 -6.29
C THR A 359 -13.48 -2.09 -6.00
N GLY A 360 -14.28 -1.55 -6.93
CA GLY A 360 -14.88 -0.22 -6.80
C GLY A 360 -13.95 0.94 -7.18
N ARG A 361 -12.70 0.66 -7.59
CA ARG A 361 -11.76 1.67 -8.14
C ARG A 361 -11.68 1.61 -9.66
N THR A 362 -12.04 0.48 -10.26
CA THR A 362 -11.89 0.26 -11.70
C THR A 362 -13.18 -0.34 -12.29
N GLN A 363 -13.49 0.04 -13.53
CA GLN A 363 -14.57 -0.54 -14.35
C GLN A 363 -14.10 -1.63 -15.36
N PRO A 364 -12.84 -1.65 -15.84
CA PRO A 364 -12.39 -2.65 -16.81
C PRO A 364 -12.40 -4.09 -16.30
N VAL A 365 -12.49 -5.02 -17.24
CA VAL A 365 -12.23 -6.45 -17.01
C VAL A 365 -10.75 -6.59 -16.62
N LEU A 366 -10.49 -7.06 -15.40
CA LEU A 366 -9.13 -7.33 -14.95
C LEU A 366 -8.57 -8.54 -15.70
N THR A 367 -7.34 -8.43 -16.20
CA THR A 367 -6.62 -9.49 -16.93
C THR A 367 -5.34 -9.90 -16.18
N PRO A 368 -5.45 -10.35 -14.92
CA PRO A 368 -4.28 -10.71 -14.13
C PRO A 368 -3.52 -11.86 -14.78
N GLN A 369 -2.19 -11.85 -14.60
CA GLN A 369 -1.34 -12.94 -15.04
C GLN A 369 -0.90 -13.78 -13.84
N MET A 370 -0.69 -15.07 -14.10
CA MET A 370 -0.19 -16.03 -13.13
C MET A 370 0.98 -16.78 -13.76
N ALA A 371 2.03 -17.03 -12.97
CA ALA A 371 3.08 -17.95 -13.35
C ALA A 371 2.50 -19.35 -13.58
N ASP A 372 3.13 -20.12 -14.48
CA ASP A 372 2.79 -21.52 -14.67
C ASP A 372 3.14 -22.35 -13.43
N LYS A 373 2.46 -23.49 -13.22
CA LYS A 373 2.72 -24.38 -12.07
C LYS A 373 4.17 -24.88 -12.03
N ASN A 374 4.80 -25.05 -13.20
CA ASN A 374 6.18 -25.50 -13.34
C ASN A 374 7.11 -24.38 -13.86
N ALA A 375 6.80 -23.12 -13.55
CA ALA A 375 7.63 -21.98 -13.92
C ALA A 375 9.10 -22.18 -13.50
N VAL A 376 10.02 -21.86 -14.41
CA VAL A 376 11.46 -22.00 -14.18
C VAL A 376 12.02 -20.65 -13.76
N TYR A 377 12.55 -20.60 -12.55
CA TYR A 377 13.25 -19.44 -12.00
C TYR A 377 14.75 -19.67 -12.04
N GLU A 378 15.52 -18.60 -12.11
CA GLU A 378 16.98 -18.71 -12.06
C GLU A 378 17.43 -19.16 -10.67
N GLN A 379 16.87 -18.56 -9.63
CA GLN A 379 17.12 -18.91 -8.24
C GLN A 379 15.85 -18.79 -7.40
N HIS A 380 15.80 -19.58 -6.32
CA HIS A 380 14.74 -19.61 -5.34
C HIS A 380 15.28 -19.25 -3.97
N TYR A 381 14.74 -18.20 -3.37
CA TYR A 381 15.11 -17.74 -2.03
C TYR A 381 13.95 -17.98 -1.08
N GLN A 382 14.26 -18.54 0.08
CA GLN A 382 13.30 -18.68 1.18
C GLN A 382 13.65 -17.70 2.29
N VAL A 383 12.74 -16.77 2.56
CA VAL A 383 12.93 -15.74 3.58
C VAL A 383 11.92 -15.99 4.70
N ASN A 384 12.41 -16.49 5.83
CA ASN A 384 11.62 -16.55 7.05
C ASN A 384 11.72 -15.21 7.80
N ILE A 385 10.57 -14.57 8.04
CA ILE A 385 10.45 -13.30 8.78
C ILE A 385 10.03 -13.50 10.24
N GLU A 386 9.90 -14.75 10.69
CA GLU A 386 9.71 -15.07 12.10
C GLU A 386 10.94 -14.61 12.89
N GLN A 387 10.71 -13.87 13.98
CA GLN A 387 11.78 -13.27 14.81
C GLN A 387 12.66 -12.23 14.10
N LEU A 388 12.28 -11.77 12.89
CA LEU A 388 12.96 -10.63 12.27
C LEU A 388 12.88 -9.42 13.24
N PRO A 389 13.98 -8.73 13.56
CA PRO A 389 13.93 -7.47 14.31
C PRO A 389 13.66 -6.29 13.37
N ALA A 390 13.25 -5.15 13.91
CA ALA A 390 13.16 -3.91 13.14
C ALA A 390 14.53 -3.58 12.52
N GLN A 391 14.54 -3.12 11.27
CA GLN A 391 15.74 -2.87 10.48
C GLN A 391 15.93 -1.38 10.25
N ILE A 392 17.18 -0.97 10.07
CA ILE A 392 17.58 0.39 9.71
C ILE A 392 18.79 0.33 8.78
N ALA A 393 18.81 1.22 7.79
CA ALA A 393 19.82 1.22 6.74
C ALA A 393 20.35 2.64 6.52
N PRO A 394 21.67 2.89 6.58
CA PRO A 394 22.22 4.15 6.07
C PRO A 394 21.92 4.28 4.57
N LEU A 395 21.45 5.44 4.12
CA LEU A 395 21.14 5.67 2.71
C LEU A 395 22.40 5.60 1.85
N GLY A 396 22.29 4.98 0.68
CA GLY A 396 23.41 4.76 -0.24
C GLY A 396 24.37 3.63 0.16
N GLN A 397 24.15 2.97 1.30
CA GLN A 397 25.00 1.89 1.80
C GLN A 397 24.17 0.63 2.13
N PRO A 398 23.65 -0.08 1.10
CA PRO A 398 22.81 -1.26 1.31
C PRO A 398 23.53 -2.40 2.06
N GLY A 399 24.87 -2.43 2.05
CA GLY A 399 25.67 -3.37 2.83
C GLY A 399 25.69 -3.11 4.35
N GLU A 400 25.19 -1.95 4.81
CA GLU A 400 25.20 -1.55 6.22
C GLU A 400 23.83 -1.67 6.91
N ILE A 401 22.90 -2.43 6.32
CA ILE A 401 21.61 -2.71 6.95
C ILE A 401 21.85 -3.44 8.27
N LYS A 402 21.28 -2.93 9.37
CA LYS A 402 21.45 -3.49 10.71
C LYS A 402 20.15 -3.45 11.51
N PRO A 403 19.99 -4.34 12.51
CA PRO A 403 18.91 -4.23 13.47
C PRO A 403 18.91 -2.87 14.17
N VAL A 404 17.73 -2.29 14.38
CA VAL A 404 17.56 -1.00 15.09
C VAL A 404 18.22 -1.02 16.47
N ALA A 405 18.19 -2.17 17.15
CA ALA A 405 18.79 -2.38 18.47
C ALA A 405 20.30 -2.08 18.52
N GLU A 406 21.03 -2.23 17.41
CA GLU A 406 22.48 -2.04 17.38
C GLU A 406 22.90 -0.56 17.40
N ILE A 407 22.01 0.33 16.94
CA ILE A 407 22.25 1.77 16.91
C ILE A 407 21.21 2.53 17.73
N GLU A 408 20.55 1.86 18.68
CA GLU A 408 19.67 2.52 19.64
C GLU A 408 20.42 3.67 20.33
N THR A 409 19.69 4.72 20.68
CA THR A 409 20.21 5.95 21.33
C THR A 409 21.05 6.87 20.46
N LEU A 410 21.34 6.51 19.20
CA LEU A 410 21.96 7.44 18.24
C LEU A 410 21.05 8.68 18.08
N PRO A 411 21.52 9.90 18.41
CA PRO A 411 20.69 11.10 18.36
C PRO A 411 20.17 11.38 16.95
N VAL A 412 18.89 11.75 16.83
CA VAL A 412 18.27 12.13 15.55
C VAL A 412 17.47 13.42 15.73
N ASN A 413 17.62 14.34 14.79
CA ASN A 413 17.03 15.66 14.85
C ASN A 413 16.04 15.94 13.70
N ARG A 414 16.06 15.13 12.64
CA ARG A 414 15.06 15.16 11.56
C ARG A 414 14.41 13.80 11.37
N ILE A 415 13.09 13.79 11.19
CA ILE A 415 12.34 12.60 10.85
C ILE A 415 11.34 12.91 9.74
N ILE A 416 11.28 12.06 8.73
CA ILE A 416 10.39 12.18 7.57
C ILE A 416 9.62 10.87 7.45
N ILE A 417 8.29 10.94 7.51
CA ILE A 417 7.40 9.80 7.27
C ILE A 417 6.55 10.11 6.04
N GLY A 418 6.75 9.34 4.98
CA GLY A 418 6.08 9.46 3.69
C GLY A 418 7.00 9.89 2.55
N SER A 419 6.84 9.23 1.40
CA SER A 419 7.61 9.47 0.15
C SER A 419 6.89 8.83 -1.05
N ALA A 420 7.54 8.71 -2.22
CA ALA A 420 7.03 7.89 -3.34
C ALA A 420 6.77 6.42 -2.93
N ILE A 421 7.47 5.95 -1.89
CA ILE A 421 7.50 4.53 -1.51
C ILE A 421 6.53 4.24 -0.37
N ASN A 422 6.08 5.22 0.41
CA ASN A 422 5.24 5.07 1.59
C ASN A 422 4.46 6.37 1.92
N GLY A 423 3.82 6.46 3.07
CA GLY A 423 2.92 7.58 3.40
C GLY A 423 1.48 7.28 2.99
N ARG A 424 1.16 6.00 2.73
CA ARG A 424 -0.21 5.52 2.53
C ARG A 424 -0.93 5.48 3.87
N PHE A 425 -2.23 5.23 3.82
CA PHE A 425 -3.09 5.22 5.02
C PHE A 425 -2.54 4.31 6.13
N ASP A 426 -2.03 3.12 5.79
CA ASP A 426 -1.43 2.20 6.76
C ASP A 426 -0.19 2.79 7.45
N ASP A 427 0.69 3.47 6.71
CA ASP A 427 1.91 4.09 7.25
C ASP A 427 1.55 5.24 8.22
N LEU A 428 0.59 6.09 7.81
CA LEU A 428 0.10 7.19 8.64
C LEU A 428 -0.59 6.68 9.91
N ARG A 429 -1.31 5.56 9.81
CA ARG A 429 -1.95 4.91 10.96
C ARG A 429 -0.92 4.38 11.94
N ILE A 430 0.13 3.71 11.46
CA ILE A 430 1.22 3.21 12.30
C ILE A 430 1.86 4.36 13.09
N ALA A 431 2.22 5.45 12.40
CA ALA A 431 2.80 6.62 13.04
C ALA A 431 1.84 7.26 14.06
N ALA A 432 0.56 7.40 13.70
CA ALA A 432 -0.46 7.97 14.57
C ALA A 432 -0.68 7.11 15.82
N ASP A 433 -0.71 5.77 15.70
CA ASP A 433 -0.91 4.86 16.83
C ASP A 433 0.23 4.94 17.84
N VAL A 434 1.48 5.16 17.37
CA VAL A 434 2.65 5.37 18.23
C VAL A 434 2.60 6.72 18.94
N LEU A 435 2.20 7.78 18.23
CA LEU A 435 2.28 9.18 18.67
C LEU A 435 1.03 9.70 19.40
N LYS A 436 -0.11 9.03 19.27
CA LYS A 436 -1.40 9.48 19.81
C LYS A 436 -1.32 9.73 21.32
N GLY A 437 -1.71 10.95 21.73
CA GLY A 437 -1.71 11.37 23.13
C GLY A 437 -0.32 11.68 23.70
N LYS A 438 0.71 11.75 22.86
CA LYS A 438 2.09 12.09 23.24
C LYS A 438 2.53 13.38 22.55
N ARG A 439 3.78 13.79 22.79
CA ARG A 439 4.44 14.91 22.12
C ARG A 439 5.83 14.46 21.69
N ILE A 440 6.23 14.82 20.48
CA ILE A 440 7.60 14.65 20.02
C ILE A 440 8.53 15.57 20.82
N LYS A 441 9.81 15.19 20.89
CA LYS A 441 10.82 15.98 21.58
C LYS A 441 11.17 17.25 20.80
N PRO A 442 11.40 18.40 21.46
CA PRO A 442 11.71 19.67 20.77
C PRO A 442 13.02 19.61 19.98
N GLU A 443 13.93 18.70 20.32
CA GLU A 443 15.19 18.46 19.60
C GLU A 443 14.98 17.79 18.23
N CYS A 444 13.75 17.32 17.94
CA CYS A 444 13.44 16.57 16.73
C CYS A 444 12.26 17.19 15.97
N SER A 445 12.46 17.43 14.67
CA SER A 445 11.37 17.82 13.76
C SER A 445 10.84 16.60 13.02
N LEU A 446 9.51 16.39 13.06
CA LEU A 446 8.82 15.33 12.33
C LEU A 446 7.98 15.90 11.18
N LEU A 447 8.26 15.49 9.95
CA LEU A 447 7.51 15.82 8.75
C LEU A 447 6.68 14.62 8.28
N ILE A 448 5.42 14.85 7.94
CA ILE A 448 4.50 13.82 7.44
C ILE A 448 4.07 14.16 6.02
N TYR A 449 4.40 13.30 5.05
CA TYR A 449 3.98 13.40 3.66
C TYR A 449 2.92 12.34 3.34
N PRO A 450 1.63 12.70 3.23
CA PRO A 450 0.63 11.78 2.70
C PRO A 450 0.94 11.43 1.24
N ALA A 451 0.82 10.16 0.87
CA ALA A 451 1.13 9.71 -0.48
C ALA A 451 0.17 10.28 -1.55
N SER A 452 -1.05 10.67 -1.17
CA SER A 452 -2.02 11.28 -2.08
C SER A 452 -3.05 12.12 -1.34
N ARG A 453 -3.78 12.95 -2.07
CA ARG A 453 -4.95 13.68 -1.56
C ARG A 453 -6.01 12.72 -1.00
N THR A 454 -6.23 11.58 -1.66
CA THR A 454 -7.19 10.56 -1.19
C THR A 454 -6.78 10.03 0.17
N VAL A 455 -5.51 9.66 0.31
CA VAL A 455 -4.93 9.17 1.58
C VAL A 455 -5.03 10.25 2.66
N PHE A 456 -4.69 11.50 2.34
CA PHE A 456 -4.78 12.61 3.27
C PHE A 456 -6.22 12.80 3.78
N LEU A 457 -7.21 12.84 2.89
CA LEU A 457 -8.62 13.00 3.26
C LEU A 457 -9.14 11.84 4.09
N GLU A 458 -8.73 10.60 3.77
CA GLU A 458 -9.09 9.43 4.56
C GLU A 458 -8.48 9.48 5.96
N ALA A 459 -7.19 9.78 6.05
CA ALA A 459 -6.46 9.93 7.32
C ALA A 459 -7.05 11.07 8.17
N LEU A 460 -7.45 12.18 7.54
CA LEU A 460 -8.12 13.30 8.20
C LEU A 460 -9.47 12.87 8.77
N LYS A 461 -10.31 12.20 7.96
CA LYS A 461 -11.62 11.69 8.37
C LYS A 461 -11.53 10.71 9.54
N LYS A 462 -10.46 9.92 9.60
CA LYS A 462 -10.19 8.95 10.68
C LYS A 462 -9.48 9.56 11.89
N GLY A 463 -9.14 10.84 11.85
CA GLY A 463 -8.48 11.56 12.94
C GLY A 463 -6.97 11.27 13.08
N LEU A 464 -6.35 10.62 12.10
CA LEU A 464 -4.90 10.33 12.11
C LEU A 464 -4.10 11.62 11.94
N ILE A 465 -4.47 12.47 10.98
CA ILE A 465 -3.82 13.77 10.75
C ILE A 465 -3.89 14.63 12.01
N ARG A 466 -5.04 14.63 12.69
CA ARG A 466 -5.21 15.34 13.97
C ARG A 466 -4.26 14.80 15.04
N ALA A 467 -4.17 13.48 15.21
CA ALA A 467 -3.30 12.87 16.21
C ALA A 467 -1.81 13.19 15.95
N LEU A 468 -1.39 13.16 14.68
CA LEU A 468 -0.02 13.49 14.27
C LEU A 468 0.30 14.97 14.50
N ALA A 469 -0.60 15.87 14.10
CA ALA A 469 -0.44 17.31 14.32
C ALA A 469 -0.44 17.68 15.81
N GLU A 470 -1.34 17.08 16.60
CA GLU A 470 -1.35 17.26 18.05
C GLU A 470 -0.04 16.78 18.66
N ALA A 471 0.58 15.71 18.15
CA ALA A 471 1.89 15.24 18.63
C ALA A 471 3.06 16.19 18.32
N GLY A 472 2.85 17.21 17.49
CA GLY A 472 3.88 18.19 17.09
C GLY A 472 4.45 17.95 15.69
N ALA A 473 3.89 17.02 14.92
CA ALA A 473 4.32 16.78 13.54
C ALA A 473 3.85 17.89 12.59
N VAL A 474 4.67 18.23 11.60
CA VAL A 474 4.29 19.14 10.51
C VAL A 474 3.72 18.31 9.36
N ILE A 475 2.47 18.59 9.01
CA ILE A 475 1.77 17.89 7.93
C ILE A 475 2.05 18.60 6.61
N MET A 476 2.70 17.89 5.70
CA MET A 476 3.13 18.40 4.41
C MET A 476 2.04 18.18 3.34
N PRO A 477 2.07 18.96 2.23
CA PRO A 477 1.20 18.70 1.09
C PRO A 477 1.39 17.27 0.55
N PRO A 478 0.32 16.61 0.06
CA PRO A 478 0.46 15.26 -0.47
C PRO A 478 1.35 15.18 -1.70
N GLY A 479 2.21 14.16 -1.76
CA GLY A 479 3.12 13.90 -2.88
C GLY A 479 4.54 13.54 -2.44
N CYS A 480 5.44 13.41 -3.41
CA CYS A 480 6.84 13.00 -3.17
C CYS A 480 7.75 14.16 -2.72
N GLY A 481 7.19 15.17 -2.04
CA GLY A 481 7.88 16.40 -1.65
C GLY A 481 8.98 16.23 -0.60
N CYS A 482 9.34 14.99 -0.23
CA CYS A 482 10.55 14.72 0.54
C CYS A 482 11.83 14.96 -0.27
N HIS A 483 11.73 15.07 -1.60
CA HIS A 483 12.86 15.32 -2.51
C HIS A 483 13.33 16.79 -2.55
N ASP A 484 12.46 17.74 -2.19
CA ASP A 484 12.78 19.16 -2.05
C ASP A 484 12.21 19.63 -0.73
N LEU A 485 12.96 19.34 0.34
CA LEU A 485 12.60 19.81 1.67
C LEU A 485 12.50 21.33 1.65
N PRO A 486 11.44 21.91 2.24
CA PRO A 486 11.33 23.37 2.30
C PRO A 486 12.56 23.94 3.00
N ALA A 487 12.94 25.18 2.68
CA ALA A 487 14.21 25.77 3.13
C ALA A 487 14.49 25.61 4.64
N TRP A 488 13.46 25.72 5.49
CA TRP A 488 13.56 25.56 6.95
C TRP A 488 13.74 24.10 7.42
N ALA A 489 13.53 23.13 6.54
CA ALA A 489 13.60 21.70 6.80
C ALA A 489 14.78 20.99 6.13
N ARG A 490 15.57 21.71 5.31
CA ARG A 490 16.77 21.15 4.68
C ARG A 490 17.75 20.66 5.73
N LEU A 491 18.45 19.59 5.37
CA LEU A 491 19.50 19.00 6.19
C LEU A 491 20.78 19.83 6.05
N THR A 492 21.57 19.89 7.13
CA THR A 492 22.84 20.60 7.23
C THR A 492 23.91 19.70 7.86
N ASP A 493 25.17 20.16 7.85
CA ASP A 493 26.29 19.42 8.45
C ASP A 493 26.00 18.98 9.89
N GLY A 494 26.12 17.68 10.15
CA GLY A 494 25.89 17.08 11.47
C GLY A 494 24.43 16.73 11.77
N ASP A 495 23.49 17.03 10.87
CA ASP A 495 22.11 16.54 10.99
C ASP A 495 22.05 15.03 10.81
N ARG A 496 21.19 14.39 11.60
CA ARG A 496 20.85 12.97 11.46
C ARG A 496 19.37 12.82 11.20
N CYS A 497 19.04 12.31 10.01
CA CYS A 497 17.68 12.17 9.54
C CYS A 497 17.24 10.71 9.46
N LEU A 498 16.07 10.40 10.05
CA LEU A 498 15.37 9.15 9.74
C LEU A 498 14.31 9.40 8.69
N THR A 499 14.31 8.62 7.62
CA THR A 499 13.27 8.66 6.59
C THR A 499 12.65 7.29 6.42
N THR A 500 11.39 7.25 6.00
CA THR A 500 10.78 6.02 5.51
C THR A 500 11.08 5.82 4.01
N GLY A 501 11.46 6.86 3.28
CA GLY A 501 11.75 6.82 1.83
C GLY A 501 13.16 6.34 1.46
N GLN A 502 13.45 6.30 0.15
CA GLN A 502 14.78 5.96 -0.41
C GLN A 502 15.67 7.20 -0.60
N ALA A 503 16.94 6.93 -0.93
CA ALA A 503 18.08 7.87 -0.97
C ALA A 503 17.88 9.09 -1.86
N GLU A 504 17.25 8.91 -3.02
CA GLU A 504 17.07 10.01 -3.95
C GLU A 504 16.23 11.10 -3.27
N GLY A 505 16.81 12.29 -3.05
CA GLY A 505 16.11 13.53 -2.69
C GLY A 505 15.92 13.86 -1.20
N VAL A 506 16.17 12.99 -0.23
CA VAL A 506 16.22 13.47 1.18
C VAL A 506 17.47 14.34 1.42
N VAL A 507 18.53 14.10 0.64
CA VAL A 507 19.77 14.88 0.63
C VAL A 507 19.90 15.55 -0.74
N PRO A 508 19.87 16.90 -0.84
CA PRO A 508 20.28 17.58 -2.06
C PRO A 508 21.73 17.20 -2.40
N ALA A 509 22.05 17.06 -3.68
CA ALA A 509 23.39 16.69 -4.14
C ALA A 509 24.53 17.64 -3.71
N ASP A 510 24.18 18.82 -3.17
CA ASP A 510 25.12 19.94 -3.04
C ASP A 510 25.39 20.45 -1.61
N ASP A 511 24.82 19.90 -0.53
CA ASP A 511 25.10 20.44 0.82
C ASP A 511 25.12 19.37 1.94
N GLY A 512 26.33 18.95 2.31
CA GLY A 512 26.67 18.64 3.69
C GLY A 512 26.82 17.16 4.12
N ASN A 513 27.57 16.96 5.20
CA ASN A 513 27.84 15.70 5.91
C ASN A 513 26.64 15.21 6.73
N ALA A 514 25.41 15.35 6.24
CA ALA A 514 24.22 14.86 6.94
C ALA A 514 24.13 13.34 6.84
N GLU A 515 23.84 12.66 7.95
CA GLU A 515 23.64 11.21 7.96
C GLU A 515 22.15 10.90 7.82
N VAL A 516 21.77 10.13 6.81
CA VAL A 516 20.37 9.77 6.59
C VAL A 516 20.19 8.26 6.64
N TYR A 517 19.18 7.82 7.38
CA TYR A 517 18.87 6.41 7.58
C TYR A 517 17.43 6.11 7.16
N GLN A 518 17.25 5.04 6.39
CA GLN A 518 15.96 4.46 6.05
C GLN A 518 15.48 3.51 7.14
N CYS A 519 14.22 3.64 7.56
CA CYS A 519 13.60 2.75 8.53
C CYS A 519 12.07 2.66 8.34
N SER A 520 11.38 1.81 9.11
CA SER A 520 9.92 1.72 9.04
C SER A 520 9.21 2.92 9.69
N PRO A 521 7.93 3.19 9.34
CA PRO A 521 7.16 4.28 9.97
C PRO A 521 7.06 4.15 11.50
N ALA A 522 7.09 2.93 12.04
CA ALA A 522 7.06 2.72 13.48
C ALA A 522 8.39 3.11 14.13
N THR A 523 9.52 2.71 13.57
CA THR A 523 10.85 3.10 14.06
C THR A 523 11.01 4.62 14.01
N ALA A 524 10.60 5.25 12.90
CA ALA A 524 10.60 6.70 12.74
C ALA A 524 9.73 7.39 13.81
N ALA A 525 8.48 6.95 14.00
CA ALA A 525 7.57 7.54 14.98
C ALA A 525 8.04 7.33 16.44
N ALA A 526 8.61 6.17 16.76
CA ALA A 526 9.16 5.90 18.09
C ALA A 526 10.40 6.76 18.36
N SER A 527 11.23 6.97 17.35
CA SER A 527 12.43 7.80 17.45
C SER A 527 12.08 9.29 17.65
N ALA A 528 10.98 9.76 17.07
CA ALA A 528 10.48 11.13 17.26
C ALA A 528 10.13 11.46 18.73
N LEU A 529 9.70 10.45 19.50
CA LEU A 529 9.41 10.61 20.93
C LEU A 529 10.67 10.70 21.79
N ASN A 530 11.81 10.23 21.29
CA ASN A 530 13.06 10.11 22.05
C ASN A 530 14.18 11.02 21.55
N ALA A 531 14.02 11.62 20.35
CA ALA A 531 15.08 12.33 19.62
C ALA A 531 16.34 11.46 19.43
N ALA A 532 16.14 10.15 19.32
CA ALA A 532 17.19 9.17 19.10
C ALA A 532 16.59 7.92 18.44
N VAL A 533 17.41 7.18 17.70
CA VAL A 533 17.01 5.88 17.12
C VAL A 533 16.48 4.98 18.22
N THR A 534 15.27 4.47 18.02
CA THR A 534 14.49 3.75 19.04
C THR A 534 13.81 2.52 18.46
N ASP A 535 13.93 1.36 19.12
CA ASP A 535 13.15 0.18 18.77
C ASP A 535 11.63 0.43 18.95
N PRO A 536 10.83 0.28 17.88
CA PRO A 536 9.39 0.50 17.94
C PRO A 536 8.61 -0.55 18.74
N SER A 537 9.19 -1.72 19.04
CA SER A 537 8.52 -2.85 19.71
C SER A 537 7.85 -2.45 21.04
N ARG A 538 8.43 -1.47 21.74
CA ARG A 538 7.94 -0.93 23.02
C ARG A 538 6.72 -0.01 22.86
N TYR A 539 6.46 0.48 21.65
CA TYR A 539 5.48 1.54 21.36
C TYR A 539 4.27 1.07 20.55
N VAL A 540 4.42 0.00 19.77
CA VAL A 540 3.31 -0.60 19.00
C VAL A 540 2.60 -1.66 19.84
N LYS A 541 1.31 -1.94 19.61
CA LYS A 541 0.56 -2.96 20.38
C LYS A 541 0.56 -4.33 19.73
#